data_AF-A0A9D3VXY5-F1
#
_entry.id   AF-A0A9D3VXY5-F1
#
_cell.length_a   1.000
_cell.length_b   1.000
_cell.length_c   1.000
_cell.angle_alpha   90.00
_cell.angle_beta   90.00
_cell.angle_gamma   90.00
#
_symmetry.space_group_name_H-M   'P 1'
#
loop_
_entity.id
_entity.type
_entity.pdbx_description
1 polymer ?
#
loop_
_entity_poly.entity_id
_entity_poly.type
_entity_poly.pdbx_seq_one_letter_code
_entity_poly.pdbx_strand_id
1 'polypeptide(L)'
;SYDEKVEDVLKSAPQNASYTTSAIQKEILQIYASRVCNVICEEFGDRKFNIIVDEARDESKEEQMAIILRFVDKQGHVKERFFDIVHVKDTASLTLNNMIFNVLLQHSFDIQNIRSQGYDGASNMPGEFNGLQALILNDCRYAYYVHYFAHRL
;
A
#
# COMPACT_ATOMS: atom_id res chain seq x y z
N SER A 1 25.69 -2.23 -12.75
CA SER A 1 25.66 -1.42 -13.98
C SER A 1 25.17 -0.05 -13.57
N TYR A 2 26.06 0.94 -13.48
CA TYR A 2 25.59 2.34 -13.39
C TYR A 2 24.96 2.67 -14.75
N ASP A 3 23.78 3.27 -14.73
CA ASP A 3 23.02 3.61 -15.92
C ASP A 3 23.78 4.69 -16.71
N GLU A 4 24.20 4.41 -17.94
CA GLU A 4 24.97 5.34 -18.80
C GLU A 4 24.27 6.70 -18.92
N LYS A 5 22.93 6.71 -18.85
CA LYS A 5 22.14 7.94 -18.87
C LYS A 5 22.35 8.81 -17.62
N VAL A 6 22.54 8.20 -16.46
CA VAL A 6 22.82 8.94 -15.21
C VAL A 6 24.21 9.57 -15.30
N GLU A 7 25.17 8.87 -15.88
CA GLU A 7 26.53 9.39 -16.05
C GLU A 7 26.55 10.60 -17.01
N ASP A 8 25.80 10.55 -18.11
CA ASP A 8 25.69 11.66 -19.06
C ASP A 8 24.94 12.87 -18.48
N VAL A 9 23.91 12.64 -17.67
CA VAL A 9 23.23 13.72 -16.93
C VAL A 9 24.16 14.36 -15.91
N LEU A 10 24.96 13.57 -15.18
CA LEU A 10 25.94 14.11 -14.23
C LEU A 10 27.06 14.90 -14.90
N LYS A 11 27.49 14.51 -16.11
CA LYS A 11 28.48 15.24 -16.90
C LYS A 11 27.95 16.58 -17.43
N SER A 12 26.64 16.68 -17.67
CA SER A 12 26.00 17.87 -18.25
C SER A 12 25.34 18.78 -17.21
N ALA A 13 25.15 18.32 -15.97
CA ALA A 13 24.58 19.11 -14.90
C ALA A 13 25.52 20.24 -14.44
N PRO A 14 24.99 21.42 -14.05
CA PRO A 14 25.79 22.47 -13.42
C PRO A 14 26.47 21.91 -12.16
N GLN A 15 27.79 22.11 -12.02
CA GLN A 15 28.57 21.58 -10.90
C GLN A 15 28.09 22.08 -9.52
N ASN A 16 27.26 23.13 -9.48
CA ASN A 16 26.65 23.72 -8.29
C ASN A 16 25.16 23.35 -8.10
N ALA A 17 24.59 22.44 -8.89
CA ALA A 17 23.20 22.02 -8.74
C ALA A 17 23.01 21.25 -7.43
N SER A 18 22.25 21.82 -6.49
CA SER A 18 21.85 21.13 -5.26
C SER A 18 20.40 20.65 -5.38
N TYR A 19 20.22 19.33 -5.51
CA TYR A 19 18.90 18.67 -5.51
C TYR A 19 18.30 18.56 -4.09
N THR A 20 18.61 19.53 -3.23
CA THR A 20 18.35 19.48 -1.79
C THR A 20 17.16 20.34 -1.37
N THR A 21 16.50 21.03 -2.30
CA THR A 21 15.28 21.78 -1.99
C THR A 21 14.15 20.80 -1.68
N SER A 22 13.23 21.20 -0.80
CA SER A 22 12.09 20.34 -0.42
C SER A 22 11.25 19.92 -1.62
N ALA A 23 11.06 20.81 -2.61
CA ALA A 23 10.31 20.51 -3.82
C ALA A 23 10.96 19.38 -4.64
N ILE A 24 12.27 19.48 -4.90
CA ILE A 24 13.02 18.49 -5.67
C ILE A 24 13.07 17.15 -4.94
N GLN A 25 13.29 17.17 -3.62
CA GLN A 25 13.33 15.93 -2.83
C GLN A 25 11.98 15.21 -2.83
N LYS A 26 10.87 15.95 -2.75
CA LYS A 26 9.52 15.38 -2.86
C LYS A 26 9.26 14.78 -4.24
N GLU A 27 9.68 15.46 -5.31
CA GLU A 27 9.56 14.94 -6.67
C GLU A 27 10.35 13.64 -6.86
N ILE A 28 11.61 13.61 -6.41
CA ILE A 28 12.44 12.41 -6.45
C ILE A 28 11.78 11.27 -5.66
N LEU A 29 11.26 11.56 -4.46
CA LEU A 29 10.57 10.57 -3.65
C LEU A 29 9.32 10.02 -4.36
N GLN A 30 8.53 10.88 -5.01
CA GLN A 30 7.37 10.46 -5.80
C GLN A 30 7.76 9.56 -6.98
N ILE A 31 8.85 9.88 -7.68
CA ILE A 31 9.37 9.04 -8.78
C ILE A 31 9.77 7.66 -8.25
N TYR A 32 10.49 7.60 -7.12
CA TYR A 32 10.85 6.33 -6.50
C TYR A 32 9.63 5.54 -6.03
N ALA A 33 8.69 6.17 -5.35
CA ALA A 33 7.45 5.54 -4.89
C ALA A 33 6.67 4.95 -6.08
N SER A 34 6.45 5.74 -7.13
CA SER A 34 5.81 5.27 -8.37
C SER A 34 6.56 4.09 -8.99
N ARG A 35 7.90 4.13 -9.04
CA ARG A 35 8.70 3.04 -9.59
C ARG A 35 8.58 1.76 -8.76
N VAL A 36 8.60 1.86 -7.43
CA VAL A 36 8.41 0.72 -6.54
C VAL A 36 7.01 0.12 -6.73
N CYS A 37 5.96 0.93 -6.74
CA CYS A 37 4.60 0.46 -6.98
C CYS A 37 4.48 -0.25 -8.33
N ASN A 38 5.05 0.31 -9.40
CA ASN A 38 5.03 -0.31 -10.72
C ASN A 38 5.72 -1.68 -10.73
N VAL A 39 6.88 -1.81 -10.07
CA VAL A 39 7.58 -3.10 -9.94
C VAL A 39 6.73 -4.11 -9.17
N ILE A 40 6.04 -3.68 -8.10
CA ILE A 40 5.12 -4.54 -7.35
C ILE A 40 3.95 -4.98 -8.24
N CYS A 41 3.34 -4.06 -9.00
CA CYS A 41 2.26 -4.37 -9.93
C CYS A 41 2.71 -5.35 -11.04
N GLU A 42 3.91 -5.17 -11.60
CA GLU A 42 4.50 -6.09 -12.59
C GLU A 42 4.76 -7.49 -12.01
N GLU A 43 5.29 -7.56 -10.78
CA GLU A 43 5.50 -8.83 -10.06
C GLU A 43 4.16 -9.53 -9.79
N PHE A 44 3.17 -8.74 -9.35
CA PHE A 44 1.83 -9.19 -8.98
C PHE A 44 0.97 -9.63 -10.16
N GLY A 45 0.99 -8.92 -11.29
CA GLY A 45 0.15 -9.21 -12.46
C GLY A 45 -1.35 -9.12 -12.17
N ASP A 46 -2.08 -10.22 -12.39
CA ASP A 46 -3.52 -10.31 -12.15
C ASP A 46 -3.85 -11.45 -11.17
N ARG A 47 -3.03 -11.56 -10.12
CA ARG A 47 -3.11 -12.66 -9.16
C ARG A 47 -4.20 -12.42 -8.11
N LYS A 48 -4.54 -13.48 -7.40
CA LYS A 48 -5.34 -13.39 -6.18
C LYS A 48 -4.45 -13.00 -5.01
N PHE A 49 -4.94 -12.17 -4.10
CA PHE A 49 -4.14 -11.65 -3.00
C PHE A 49 -4.91 -11.48 -1.69
N ASN A 50 -4.16 -11.38 -0.61
CA ASN A 50 -4.60 -10.92 0.69
C ASN A 50 -4.18 -9.46 0.88
N ILE A 51 -5.05 -8.65 1.46
CA ILE A 51 -4.69 -7.32 1.95
C ILE A 51 -4.38 -7.40 3.45
N ILE A 52 -3.31 -6.75 3.88
CA ILE A 52 -3.01 -6.52 5.29
C ILE A 52 -3.00 -5.01 5.48
N VAL A 53 -3.76 -4.52 6.44
CA VAL A 53 -3.89 -3.10 6.71
C VAL A 53 -3.55 -2.84 8.17
N ASP A 54 -2.73 -1.84 8.39
CA ASP A 54 -2.32 -1.39 9.72
C ASP A 54 -2.55 0.11 9.86
N GLU A 55 -3.06 0.52 11.02
CA GLU A 55 -3.35 1.92 11.34
C GLU A 55 -2.28 2.43 12.30
N ALA A 56 -1.75 3.62 12.02
CA ALA A 56 -0.79 4.28 12.89
C ALA A 56 -1.06 5.77 12.91
N ARG A 57 -0.56 6.42 13.96
CA ARG A 57 -0.61 7.88 14.10
C ARG A 57 0.79 8.46 13.94
N ASP A 58 0.93 9.46 13.10
CA ASP A 58 2.23 10.08 12.83
C ASP A 58 2.64 11.10 13.92
N GLU A 59 3.84 11.67 13.78
CA GLU A 59 4.37 12.68 14.72
C GLU A 59 3.52 13.96 14.78
N SER A 60 2.81 14.27 13.69
CA SER A 60 1.88 15.40 13.60
C SER A 60 0.51 15.08 14.18
N LYS A 61 0.32 13.86 14.69
CA LYS A 61 -0.93 13.35 15.25
C LYS A 61 -2.03 13.14 14.19
N GLU A 62 -1.65 12.96 12.94
CA GLU A 62 -2.53 12.59 11.84
C GLU A 62 -2.60 11.07 11.72
N GLU A 63 -3.78 10.55 11.35
CA GLU A 63 -4.00 9.12 11.18
C GLU A 63 -3.45 8.67 9.81
N GLN A 64 -2.79 7.52 9.78
CA GLN A 64 -2.21 6.91 8.59
C GLN A 64 -2.60 5.45 8.51
N MET A 65 -2.70 4.95 7.28
CA MET A 65 -3.04 3.57 6.97
C MET A 65 -2.00 2.98 6.03
N ALA A 66 -1.28 1.97 6.52
CA ALA A 66 -0.35 1.19 5.71
C ALA A 66 -1.09 0.04 5.02
N ILE A 67 -0.82 -0.15 3.73
CA ILE A 67 -1.40 -1.23 2.92
C ILE A 67 -0.26 -2.16 2.49
N ILE A 68 -0.38 -3.44 2.84
CA ILE A 68 0.52 -4.49 2.42
C ILE A 68 -0.24 -5.51 1.58
N LEU A 69 0.31 -5.86 0.42
CA LEU A 69 -0.21 -6.91 -0.45
C LEU A 69 0.54 -8.21 -0.19
N ARG A 70 -0.20 -9.28 0.10
CA ARG A 70 0.34 -10.62 0.27
C ARG A 70 -0.19 -11.55 -0.81
N PHE A 71 0.71 -12.13 -1.61
CA PHE A 71 0.35 -12.98 -2.74
C PHE A 71 1.35 -14.10 -2.95
N VAL A 72 1.04 -15.04 -3.83
CA VAL A 72 1.93 -16.15 -4.21
C VAL A 72 2.55 -15.83 -5.57
N ASP A 73 3.88 -15.82 -5.66
CA ASP A 73 4.60 -15.54 -6.92
C ASP A 73 4.49 -16.70 -7.93
N LYS A 74 5.09 -16.52 -9.12
CA LYS A 74 5.10 -17.54 -10.18
C LYS A 74 5.80 -18.84 -9.77
N GLN A 75 6.66 -18.77 -8.75
CA GLN A 75 7.45 -19.89 -8.24
C GLN A 75 6.74 -20.58 -7.06
N GLY A 76 5.57 -20.11 -6.65
CA GLY A 76 4.82 -20.67 -5.54
C GLY A 76 5.24 -20.14 -4.17
N HIS A 77 6.08 -19.10 -4.11
CA HIS A 77 6.48 -18.50 -2.83
C HIS A 77 5.52 -17.41 -2.41
N VAL A 78 5.23 -17.36 -1.10
CA VAL A 78 4.51 -16.25 -0.50
C VAL A 78 5.42 -15.01 -0.51
N LYS A 79 4.88 -13.90 -1.02
CA LYS A 79 5.50 -12.58 -1.01
C LYS A 79 4.59 -11.62 -0.27
N GLU A 80 5.22 -10.72 0.48
CA GLU A 80 4.60 -9.56 1.10
C GLU A 80 5.28 -8.32 0.55
N ARG A 81 4.47 -7.35 0.12
CA ARG A 81 4.91 -6.09 -0.46
C ARG A 81 4.18 -4.96 0.24
N PHE A 82 4.94 -4.13 0.95
CA PHE A 82 4.45 -2.82 1.33
C PHE A 82 4.08 -2.06 0.06
N PHE A 83 2.82 -1.65 -0.04
CA PHE A 83 2.27 -1.09 -1.26
C PHE A 83 2.09 0.41 -1.15
N ASP A 84 1.49 0.89 -0.05
CA ASP A 84 1.29 2.31 0.15
C ASP A 84 1.13 2.66 1.64
N ILE A 85 1.34 3.95 1.95
CA ILE A 85 0.96 4.57 3.21
C ILE A 85 0.12 5.81 2.92
N VAL A 86 -1.12 5.79 3.38
CA VAL A 86 -2.12 6.79 3.03
C VAL A 86 -2.47 7.58 4.28
N HIS A 87 -2.50 8.91 4.17
CA HIS A 87 -3.07 9.74 5.22
C HIS A 87 -4.58 9.61 5.18
N VAL A 88 -5.19 9.34 6.32
CA VAL A 88 -6.63 9.22 6.46
C VAL A 88 -7.13 10.25 7.48
N LYS A 89 -8.30 10.82 7.22
CA LYS A 89 -8.90 11.83 8.10
C LYS A 89 -9.31 11.26 9.47
N ASP A 90 -9.63 9.97 9.52
CA ASP A 90 -10.12 9.23 10.66
C ASP A 90 -9.98 7.73 10.40
N THR A 91 -10.05 6.93 11.47
CA THR A 91 -10.01 5.46 11.44
C THR A 91 -11.41 4.84 11.40
N ALA A 92 -12.40 5.57 10.87
CA ALA A 92 -13.73 5.00 10.67
C ALA A 92 -13.69 3.97 9.54
N SER A 93 -14.32 2.81 9.74
CA SER A 93 -14.30 1.68 8.81
C SER A 93 -14.67 2.06 7.37
N LEU A 94 -15.64 2.97 7.20
CA LEU A 94 -16.03 3.47 5.87
C LEU A 94 -14.93 4.30 5.20
N THR A 95 -14.24 5.15 5.96
CA THR A 95 -13.11 5.95 5.47
C THR A 95 -12.00 5.03 4.99
N LEU A 96 -11.62 4.04 5.82
CA LEU A 96 -10.58 3.08 5.52
C LEU A 96 -10.94 2.24 4.28
N ASN A 97 -12.17 1.70 4.21
CA ASN A 97 -12.65 0.92 3.06
C ASN A 97 -12.50 1.71 1.75
N ASN A 98 -13.01 2.94 1.74
CA ASN A 98 -12.96 3.80 0.56
C ASN A 98 -11.52 4.10 0.15
N MET A 99 -10.63 4.32 1.11
CA MET A 99 -9.22 4.59 0.84
C MET A 99 -8.49 3.37 0.29
N ILE A 100 -8.74 2.17 0.85
CA ILE A 100 -8.18 0.91 0.33
C ILE A 100 -8.60 0.71 -1.12
N PHE A 101 -9.91 0.83 -1.43
CA PHE A 101 -10.38 0.64 -2.79
C PHE A 101 -9.88 1.71 -3.75
N ASN A 102 -9.79 2.97 -3.30
CA ASN A 102 -9.22 4.03 -4.12
C ASN A 102 -7.77 3.71 -4.50
N VAL A 103 -6.92 3.33 -3.55
CA VAL A 103 -5.53 2.96 -3.81
C VAL A 103 -5.44 1.76 -4.76
N LEU A 104 -6.21 0.71 -4.51
CA LEU A 104 -6.22 -0.47 -5.38
C LEU A 104 -6.67 -0.14 -6.82
N LEU A 105 -7.76 0.61 -6.98
CA LEU A 105 -8.29 1.00 -8.29
C LEU A 105 -7.36 1.95 -9.04
N GLN A 106 -6.71 2.89 -8.35
CA GLN A 106 -5.72 3.79 -8.94
C GLN A 106 -4.56 3.02 -9.59
N HIS A 107 -4.21 1.86 -9.03
CA HIS A 107 -3.18 0.97 -9.56
C HIS A 107 -3.74 -0.19 -10.38
N SER A 108 -5.00 -0.10 -10.83
CA SER A 108 -5.66 -1.08 -11.71
C SER A 108 -5.77 -2.50 -11.12
N PHE A 109 -5.81 -2.63 -9.79
CA PHE A 109 -6.14 -3.90 -9.15
C PHE A 109 -7.65 -4.16 -9.23
N ASP A 110 -8.04 -5.37 -9.61
CA ASP A 110 -9.42 -5.82 -9.45
C ASP A 110 -9.67 -6.21 -7.99
N ILE A 111 -10.57 -5.47 -7.33
CA ILE A 111 -10.99 -5.75 -5.95
C ILE A 111 -11.62 -7.14 -5.80
N GLN A 112 -12.17 -7.72 -6.87
CA GLN A 112 -12.72 -9.09 -6.86
C GLN A 112 -11.63 -10.17 -6.75
N ASN A 113 -10.36 -9.80 -6.90
CA ASN A 113 -9.23 -10.70 -6.70
C ASN A 113 -8.75 -10.80 -5.24
N ILE A 114 -9.29 -9.99 -4.33
CA ILE A 114 -9.04 -10.12 -2.89
C ILE A 114 -9.60 -11.47 -2.39
N ARG A 115 -8.80 -12.23 -1.63
CA ARG A 115 -9.16 -13.54 -1.06
C ARG A 115 -9.09 -13.59 0.45
N SER A 116 -8.43 -12.62 1.04
CA SER A 116 -8.52 -12.42 2.47
C SER A 116 -8.14 -10.99 2.83
N GLN A 117 -8.51 -10.62 4.06
CA GLN A 117 -8.23 -9.32 4.65
C GLN A 117 -7.71 -9.54 6.08
N GLY A 118 -6.62 -8.87 6.43
CA GLY A 118 -6.01 -8.98 7.75
C GLY A 118 -5.75 -7.63 8.39
N TYR A 119 -6.13 -7.52 9.66
CA TYR A 119 -6.05 -6.30 10.46
C TYR A 119 -5.49 -6.60 11.85
N ASP A 120 -5.01 -5.55 12.51
CA ASP A 120 -4.86 -5.57 13.96
C ASP A 120 -6.24 -5.67 14.63
N GLY A 121 -6.28 -6.06 15.90
CA GLY A 121 -7.53 -6.30 16.61
C GLY A 121 -8.31 -5.03 16.99
N ALA A 122 -8.02 -3.87 16.38
CA ALA A 122 -8.67 -2.61 16.71
C ALA A 122 -10.19 -2.69 16.49
N SER A 123 -10.98 -2.06 17.37
CA SER A 123 -12.45 -2.25 17.43
C SER A 123 -13.20 -1.97 16.12
N ASN A 124 -12.62 -1.15 15.24
CA ASN A 124 -13.24 -0.72 13.99
C ASN A 124 -13.00 -1.72 12.83
N MET A 125 -12.11 -2.69 13.02
CA MET A 125 -11.61 -3.58 11.97
C MET A 125 -12.38 -4.91 11.86
N PRO A 126 -12.61 -5.68 12.95
CA PRO A 126 -13.28 -6.98 12.90
C PRO A 126 -14.80 -6.92 13.16
N GLY A 127 -15.40 -5.72 13.22
CA GLY A 127 -16.82 -5.56 13.54
C GLY A 127 -17.73 -6.27 12.53
N GLU A 128 -18.62 -7.15 13.02
CA GLU A 128 -19.56 -7.95 12.21
C GLU A 128 -20.60 -7.07 11.47
N PHE A 129 -20.96 -5.93 12.04
CA PHE A 129 -21.90 -4.97 11.46
C PHE A 129 -21.19 -3.62 11.27
N ASN A 130 -21.04 -3.20 10.02
CA ASN A 130 -20.39 -1.94 9.61
C ASN A 130 -18.90 -1.79 9.94
N GLY A 131 -18.24 -2.83 10.49
CA GLY A 131 -16.78 -2.86 10.62
C GLY A 131 -16.10 -3.02 9.26
N LEU A 132 -14.80 -2.71 9.18
CA LEU A 132 -14.06 -2.75 7.91
C LEU A 132 -14.14 -4.13 7.25
N GLN A 133 -14.04 -5.19 8.06
CA GLN A 133 -14.26 -6.57 7.64
C GLN A 133 -15.58 -6.74 6.87
N ALA A 134 -16.69 -6.31 7.47
CA ALA A 134 -18.02 -6.48 6.89
C ALA A 134 -18.19 -5.69 5.59
N LEU A 135 -17.64 -4.47 5.54
CA LEU A 135 -17.69 -3.63 4.35
C LEU A 135 -16.95 -4.28 3.17
N ILE A 136 -15.70 -4.70 3.36
CA ILE A 136 -14.93 -5.35 2.29
C ILE A 136 -15.56 -6.68 1.89
N LEU A 137 -16.13 -7.45 2.83
CA LEU A 137 -16.79 -8.72 2.52
C LEU A 137 -18.07 -8.53 1.68
N ASN A 138 -18.79 -7.42 1.90
CA ASN A 138 -19.98 -7.08 1.10
C ASN A 138 -19.61 -6.77 -0.36
N ASP A 139 -18.51 -6.06 -0.57
CA ASP A 139 -18.03 -5.68 -1.91
C ASP A 139 -17.23 -6.79 -2.60
N CYS A 140 -16.53 -7.62 -1.83
CA CYS A 140 -15.76 -8.77 -2.28
C CYS A 140 -16.06 -10.02 -1.44
N ARG A 141 -16.99 -10.84 -1.93
CA ARG A 141 -17.53 -12.02 -1.22
C ARG A 141 -16.51 -13.09 -0.83
N TYR A 142 -15.31 -13.04 -1.41
CA TYR A 142 -14.23 -13.98 -1.14
C TYR A 142 -13.13 -13.41 -0.25
N ALA A 143 -13.24 -12.16 0.21
CA ALA A 143 -12.26 -11.52 1.09
C ALA A 143 -12.46 -11.96 2.56
N TYR A 144 -12.08 -13.20 2.87
CA TYR A 144 -12.23 -13.75 4.23
C TYR A 144 -11.33 -13.05 5.24
N TYR A 145 -11.87 -12.76 6.42
CA TYR A 145 -11.08 -12.17 7.50
C TYR A 145 -10.08 -13.16 8.10
N VAL A 146 -8.85 -12.70 8.28
CA VAL A 146 -7.77 -13.41 8.96
C VAL A 146 -7.19 -12.47 10.00
N HIS A 147 -7.32 -12.81 11.27
CA HIS A 147 -6.73 -12.00 12.33
C HIS A 147 -5.20 -11.98 12.20
N TYR A 148 -4.61 -10.78 12.18
CA TYR A 148 -3.17 -10.64 12.18
C TYR A 148 -2.59 -10.86 13.59
N PHE A 149 -1.88 -11.96 13.78
CA PHE A 149 -1.39 -12.42 15.09
C PHE A 149 -0.21 -11.60 15.65
N ALA A 150 0.41 -10.72 14.87
CA ALA A 150 1.57 -9.94 15.31
C ALA A 150 1.27 -9.00 16.49
N HIS A 151 -0.01 -8.67 16.72
CA HIS A 151 -0.45 -7.81 17.82
C HIS A 151 -0.95 -8.58 19.05
N ARG A 152 -0.66 -9.89 19.16
CA ARG A 152 -0.83 -10.60 20.44
C ARG A 152 0.33 -10.26 21.38
N LEU A 153 0.11 -9.29 22.26
CA LEU A 153 0.90 -9.10 23.48
C LEU A 153 0.69 -10.26 24.46
#